data_AF-A0A1J4KLX8-F1
#
_entry.id   AF-A0A1J4KLX8-F1
#
_cell.length_a   1.000
_cell.length_b   1.000
_cell.length_c   1.000
_cell.angle_alpha   90.00
_cell.angle_beta   90.00
_cell.angle_gamma   90.00
#
_symmetry.space_group_name_H-M   'P 1'
#
loop_
_entity.id
_entity.type
_entity.pdbx_description
1 polymer ?
#
loop_
_entity_poly.entity_id
_entity_poly.type
_entity_poly.pdbx_seq_one_letter_code
_entity_poly.pdbx_strand_id
1 'polypeptide(L)'
;MSTRRTSSLPTDIELIPSRLYFSVTNIRPHSTPKIRYFSIDNDPDFQYQPFFSDFGPLTLLHVHRFYTLVSNNLRIKKETKYHFVTTSNPNNVANAVYMASTFRMIYLNISPEEALTPFVSIVSTLKPYRDASSFPSTYDLSVLSCLQGLKRAMSLGWYNPYDFDAIEWEENEIVANGDMNWLIPNKLLAFASPHDKREIQPGWFVATPSDLITKFHDMGINHVVRLSKKFYDEKVFINNSINHSELFFPDGTIPPLDILKKFLKIIEGPDVVALHCKAGLGRTYVLFYYFHFYHLCFIDVFIYINWKYINYNKTQRLNENKIFVLIKTNIQRYSCSMSHD
;
A
#
# COMPACT_ATOMS: atom_id res chain seq x y z
N MET A 1 7.37 45.35 -30.38
CA MET A 1 6.97 44.00 -30.80
C MET A 1 7.16 43.06 -29.62
N SER A 2 6.06 42.69 -28.96
CA SER A 2 6.06 41.77 -27.82
C SER A 2 6.23 40.34 -28.34
N THR A 3 7.31 39.69 -27.95
CA THR A 3 7.56 38.27 -28.22
C THR A 3 6.58 37.43 -27.40
N ARG A 4 5.48 37.00 -28.05
CA ARG A 4 4.64 35.92 -27.54
C ARG A 4 5.53 34.70 -27.34
N ARG A 5 5.90 34.39 -26.10
CA ARG A 5 6.31 33.05 -25.71
C ARG A 5 5.11 32.14 -26.01
N THR A 6 5.18 31.42 -27.13
CA THR A 6 4.36 30.25 -27.36
C THR A 6 4.72 29.27 -26.26
N SER A 7 3.95 29.25 -25.17
CA SER A 7 3.97 28.14 -24.22
C SER A 7 3.61 26.91 -25.05
N SER A 8 4.59 26.04 -25.30
CA SER A 8 4.33 24.72 -25.85
C SER A 8 3.23 24.11 -24.99
N LEU A 9 2.07 23.84 -25.60
CA LEU A 9 1.01 23.09 -24.94
C LEU A 9 1.67 21.81 -24.37
N PRO A 10 1.33 21.40 -23.15
CA PRO A 10 1.79 20.13 -22.63
C PRO A 10 1.54 19.04 -23.68
N THR A 11 2.52 18.16 -23.91
CA THR A 11 2.29 17.00 -24.77
C THR A 11 1.24 16.13 -24.09
N ASP A 12 0.00 16.24 -24.55
CA ASP A 12 -1.13 15.49 -24.00
C ASP A 12 -0.96 14.01 -24.36
N ILE A 13 -0.89 13.17 -23.33
CA ILE A 13 -0.87 11.71 -23.45
C ILE A 13 -2.30 11.22 -23.38
N GLU A 14 -2.80 10.61 -24.44
CA GLU A 14 -4.17 10.07 -24.46
C GLU A 14 -4.26 8.77 -23.65
N LEU A 15 -5.08 8.77 -22.59
CA LEU A 15 -5.31 7.61 -21.71
C LEU A 15 -6.52 6.80 -22.16
N ILE A 16 -7.63 7.48 -22.44
CA ILE A 16 -8.86 6.91 -22.98
C ILE A 16 -9.20 7.70 -24.24
N PRO A 17 -9.34 7.04 -25.41
CA PRO A 17 -9.54 7.72 -26.69
C PRO A 17 -10.63 8.78 -26.64
N SER A 18 -10.27 10.01 -27.02
CA SER A 18 -11.16 11.18 -27.09
C SER A 18 -11.83 11.60 -25.78
N ARG A 19 -11.44 11.04 -24.62
CA ARG A 19 -12.16 11.19 -23.34
C ARG A 19 -11.28 11.59 -22.17
N LEU A 20 -10.11 10.97 -22.01
CA LEU A 20 -9.22 11.20 -20.87
C LEU A 20 -7.78 11.36 -21.35
N TYR A 21 -7.16 12.46 -20.95
CA TYR A 21 -5.79 12.83 -21.29
C TYR A 21 -4.96 13.02 -20.03
N PHE A 22 -3.65 12.88 -20.16
CA PHE A 22 -2.66 13.14 -19.12
C PHE A 22 -1.65 14.17 -19.58
N SER A 23 -1.26 15.09 -18.71
CA SER A 23 -0.28 16.12 -19.07
C SER A 23 0.57 16.57 -17.89
N VAL A 24 1.86 16.77 -18.12
CA VAL A 24 2.76 17.40 -17.14
C VAL A 24 2.78 18.91 -17.39
N THR A 25 2.31 19.71 -16.43
CA THR A 25 2.30 21.18 -16.50
C THR A 25 2.42 21.83 -15.13
N ASN A 26 3.24 22.87 -15.04
CA ASN A 26 3.37 23.69 -13.82
C ASN A 26 2.24 24.71 -13.67
N ILE A 27 1.49 24.99 -14.75
CA ILE A 27 0.37 25.93 -14.75
C ILE A 27 -0.88 25.16 -15.17
N ARG A 28 -1.82 24.96 -14.25
CA ARG A 28 -3.09 24.29 -14.54
C ARG A 28 -3.96 25.22 -15.42
N PRO A 29 -4.35 24.78 -16.63
CA PRO A 29 -5.22 25.59 -17.48
C PRO A 29 -6.62 25.77 -16.89
N HIS A 30 -7.32 26.82 -17.30
CA HIS A 30 -8.71 27.02 -16.93
C HIS A 30 -9.63 25.98 -17.58
N SER A 31 -10.53 25.42 -16.77
CA SER A 31 -11.55 24.50 -17.24
C SER A 31 -12.66 25.22 -18.01
N THR A 32 -13.22 24.54 -19.00
CA THR A 32 -14.38 24.95 -19.79
C THR A 32 -15.52 23.91 -19.66
N PRO A 33 -16.73 24.16 -20.19
CA PRO A 33 -17.77 23.13 -20.24
C PRO A 33 -17.35 21.88 -21.02
N LYS A 34 -16.54 22.03 -22.07
CA LYS A 34 -16.08 20.93 -22.94
C LYS A 34 -14.81 20.24 -22.44
N ILE A 35 -13.93 20.95 -21.72
CA ILE A 35 -12.65 20.42 -21.23
C ILE A 35 -12.50 20.70 -19.75
N ARG A 36 -12.35 19.65 -18.94
CA ARG A 36 -12.15 19.75 -17.49
C ARG A 36 -10.75 19.29 -17.12
N TYR A 37 -9.99 20.20 -16.50
CA TYR A 37 -8.67 19.90 -15.94
C TYR A 37 -8.81 19.57 -14.46
N PHE A 38 -8.20 18.48 -14.02
CA PHE A 38 -8.14 18.09 -12.62
C PHE A 38 -6.75 17.52 -12.31
N SER A 39 -6.38 17.51 -11.04
CA SER A 39 -5.07 17.02 -10.60
C SER A 39 -5.10 16.73 -9.11
N ILE A 40 -4.31 15.73 -8.70
CA ILE A 40 -4.26 15.21 -7.33
C ILE A 40 -3.09 15.80 -6.51
N ASP A 41 -2.15 16.51 -7.14
CA ASP A 41 -0.91 17.00 -6.51
C ASP A 41 -1.15 17.77 -5.20
N ASN A 42 -2.19 18.60 -5.14
CA ASN A 42 -2.55 19.40 -3.95
C ASN A 42 -3.90 19.00 -3.35
N ASP A 43 -4.43 17.84 -3.74
CA ASP A 43 -5.70 17.35 -3.23
C ASP A 43 -5.45 16.62 -1.89
N PRO A 44 -6.01 17.08 -0.77
CA PRO A 44 -5.81 16.47 0.55
C PRO A 44 -6.20 14.98 0.58
N ASP A 45 -7.17 14.58 -0.25
CA ASP A 45 -7.66 13.19 -0.31
C ASP A 45 -6.70 12.24 -1.04
N PHE A 46 -5.63 12.79 -1.64
CA PHE A 46 -4.60 12.05 -2.40
C PHE A 46 -3.17 12.34 -1.92
N GLN A 47 -3.00 12.83 -0.70
CA GLN A 47 -1.68 13.09 -0.14
C GLN A 47 -1.09 11.82 0.50
N TYR A 48 0.02 11.37 -0.08
CA TYR A 48 0.88 10.37 0.54
C TYR A 48 1.47 10.90 1.85
N GLN A 49 1.44 10.09 2.91
CA GLN A 49 2.02 10.45 4.21
C GLN A 49 3.37 9.75 4.37
N PRO A 50 4.50 10.45 4.17
CA PRO A 50 5.81 9.82 4.21
C PRO A 50 6.27 9.50 5.63
N PHE A 51 6.90 8.33 5.78
CA PHE A 51 7.59 7.96 7.02
C PHE A 51 8.96 8.65 7.11
N PHE A 52 9.67 8.71 5.97
CA PHE A 52 10.95 9.37 5.83
C PHE A 52 11.11 9.99 4.44
N SER A 53 11.82 9.31 3.52
CA SER A 53 12.09 9.80 2.16
C SER A 53 11.26 9.06 1.09
N ASP A 54 10.47 8.08 1.52
CA ASP A 54 9.40 7.48 0.73
C ASP A 54 8.38 8.54 0.32
N PHE A 55 7.76 8.38 -0.84
CA PHE A 55 6.82 9.37 -1.41
C PHE A 55 5.62 8.72 -2.11
N GLY A 56 5.58 7.39 -2.12
CA GLY A 56 4.64 6.59 -2.88
C GLY A 56 5.02 5.10 -2.87
N PRO A 57 4.27 4.26 -3.60
CA PRO A 57 3.10 4.61 -4.40
C PRO A 57 1.91 5.06 -3.54
N LEU A 58 0.94 5.73 -4.17
CA LEU A 58 -0.34 5.98 -3.53
C LEU A 58 -1.08 4.67 -3.22
N THR A 59 -1.91 4.72 -2.19
CA THR A 59 -2.45 3.53 -1.52
C THR A 59 -3.64 2.91 -2.24
N LEU A 60 -4.07 1.73 -1.79
CA LEU A 60 -5.26 1.08 -2.35
C LEU A 60 -6.52 1.96 -2.21
N LEU A 61 -6.69 2.63 -1.07
CA LEU A 61 -7.75 3.61 -0.85
C LEU A 61 -7.69 4.75 -1.88
N HIS A 62 -6.51 5.31 -2.11
CA HIS A 62 -6.30 6.34 -3.13
C HIS A 62 -6.66 5.81 -4.53
N VAL A 63 -6.18 4.62 -4.90
CA VAL A 63 -6.51 3.96 -6.18
C VAL A 63 -8.02 3.82 -6.34
N HIS A 64 -8.72 3.34 -5.31
CA HIS A 64 -10.17 3.18 -5.33
C HIS A 64 -10.88 4.53 -5.49
N ARG A 65 -10.52 5.55 -4.70
CA ARG A 65 -11.10 6.90 -4.80
C ARG A 65 -10.91 7.51 -6.19
N PHE A 66 -9.70 7.41 -6.74
CA PHE A 66 -9.41 7.91 -8.08
C PHE A 66 -10.21 7.17 -9.14
N TYR A 67 -10.29 5.84 -9.04
CA TYR A 67 -11.10 5.02 -9.94
C TYR A 67 -12.57 5.43 -9.92
N THR A 68 -13.16 5.58 -8.73
CA THR A 68 -14.55 6.00 -8.55
C THR A 68 -14.79 7.41 -9.09
N LEU A 69 -13.90 8.36 -8.77
CA LEU A 69 -13.97 9.75 -9.25
C LEU A 69 -13.96 9.83 -10.78
N VAL A 70 -12.96 9.21 -11.42
CA VAL A 70 -12.76 9.30 -12.87
C VAL A 70 -13.84 8.50 -13.61
N SER A 71 -14.21 7.31 -13.12
CA SER A 71 -15.28 6.51 -13.72
C SER A 71 -16.63 7.24 -13.69
N ASN A 72 -16.98 7.85 -12.56
CA ASN A 72 -18.22 8.64 -12.43
C ASN A 72 -18.23 9.83 -13.38
N ASN A 73 -17.12 10.56 -13.46
CA ASN A 73 -16.94 11.67 -14.39
C ASN A 73 -17.14 11.24 -15.85
N LEU A 74 -16.49 10.16 -16.28
CA LEU A 74 -16.62 9.63 -17.63
C LEU A 74 -18.02 9.10 -17.94
N ARG A 75 -18.74 8.57 -16.94
CA ARG A 75 -20.12 8.09 -17.09
C ARG A 75 -21.13 9.23 -17.23
N ILE A 76 -21.04 10.25 -16.37
CA ILE A 76 -22.05 11.32 -16.26
C ILE A 76 -21.91 12.34 -17.40
N LYS A 77 -20.69 12.77 -17.75
CA LYS A 77 -20.46 13.83 -18.74
C LYS A 77 -19.78 13.29 -20.00
N LYS A 78 -20.57 12.63 -20.85
CA LYS A 78 -20.08 11.94 -22.06
C LYS A 78 -19.39 12.85 -23.07
N GLU A 79 -19.83 14.11 -23.15
CA GLU A 79 -19.30 15.10 -24.10
C GLU A 79 -18.09 15.88 -23.55
N THR A 80 -17.80 15.75 -22.26
CA THR A 80 -16.68 16.44 -21.62
C THR A 80 -15.40 15.62 -21.76
N LYS A 81 -14.32 16.27 -22.20
CA LYS A 81 -12.95 15.75 -22.16
C LYS A 81 -12.32 16.07 -20.82
N TYR A 82 -11.67 15.09 -20.21
CA TYR A 82 -11.00 15.24 -18.93
C TYR A 82 -9.48 15.23 -19.14
N HIS A 83 -8.77 16.16 -18.51
CA HIS A 83 -7.32 16.23 -18.52
C HIS A 83 -6.83 16.08 -17.09
N PHE A 84 -6.20 14.94 -16.81
CA PHE A 84 -5.49 14.68 -15.57
C PHE A 84 -4.10 15.31 -15.66
N VAL A 85 -3.86 16.38 -14.92
CA VAL A 85 -2.57 17.07 -14.96
C VAL A 85 -1.71 16.72 -13.75
N THR A 86 -0.41 16.95 -13.84
CA THR A 86 0.50 16.90 -12.69
C THR A 86 1.64 17.90 -12.92
N THR A 87 2.26 18.37 -11.83
CA THR A 87 3.41 19.26 -11.91
C THR A 87 4.66 18.52 -12.39
N SER A 88 5.72 19.24 -12.76
CA SER A 88 7.01 18.65 -13.14
C SER A 88 7.81 18.06 -11.96
N ASN A 89 7.25 18.04 -10.75
CA ASN A 89 7.90 17.42 -9.59
C ASN A 89 8.04 15.89 -9.81
N PRO A 90 9.25 15.30 -9.73
CA PRO A 90 9.44 13.88 -10.02
C PRO A 90 8.59 12.92 -9.17
N ASN A 91 8.33 13.26 -7.90
CA ASN A 91 7.48 12.45 -7.03
C ASN A 91 6.01 12.47 -7.52
N ASN A 92 5.52 13.66 -7.89
CA ASN A 92 4.16 13.85 -8.37
C ASN A 92 3.96 13.17 -9.71
N VAL A 93 4.92 13.28 -10.64
CA VAL A 93 4.87 12.59 -11.94
C VAL A 93 4.80 11.07 -11.76
N ALA A 94 5.65 10.48 -10.91
CA ALA A 94 5.63 9.04 -10.66
C ALA A 94 4.28 8.58 -10.08
N ASN A 95 3.77 9.26 -9.05
CA ASN A 95 2.46 8.96 -8.46
C ASN A 95 1.30 9.17 -9.46
N ALA A 96 1.30 10.26 -10.23
CA ALA A 96 0.25 10.53 -11.19
C ALA A 96 0.26 9.52 -12.35
N VAL A 97 1.43 9.11 -12.85
CA VAL A 97 1.53 8.03 -13.85
C VAL A 97 1.05 6.70 -13.27
N TYR A 98 1.39 6.38 -12.02
CA TYR A 98 0.86 5.20 -11.34
C TYR A 98 -0.68 5.24 -11.25
N MET A 99 -1.27 6.33 -10.77
CA MET A 99 -2.74 6.49 -10.65
C MET A 99 -3.46 6.45 -12.00
N ALA A 100 -2.89 7.08 -13.03
CA ALA A 100 -3.43 7.02 -14.38
C ALA A 100 -3.39 5.60 -14.94
N SER A 101 -2.29 4.87 -14.70
CA SER A 101 -2.11 3.51 -15.18
C SER A 101 -2.98 2.51 -14.43
N THR A 102 -3.13 2.63 -13.10
CA THR A 102 -4.06 1.79 -12.32
C THR A 102 -5.50 2.00 -12.80
N PHE A 103 -5.90 3.26 -13.04
CA PHE A 103 -7.20 3.56 -13.62
C PHE A 103 -7.39 2.88 -14.97
N ARG A 104 -6.46 3.04 -15.92
CA ARG A 104 -6.55 2.40 -17.25
C ARG A 104 -6.64 0.88 -17.13
N MET A 105 -5.77 0.28 -16.30
CA MET A 105 -5.71 -1.16 -16.09
C MET A 105 -7.06 -1.72 -15.61
N ILE A 106 -7.67 -1.07 -14.62
CA ILE A 106 -8.95 -1.48 -14.06
C ILE A 106 -10.11 -1.18 -15.03
N TYR A 107 -10.18 0.05 -15.52
CA TYR A 107 -11.30 0.54 -16.34
C TYR A 107 -11.42 -0.15 -17.70
N LEU A 108 -10.28 -0.45 -18.34
CA LEU A 108 -10.24 -1.13 -19.64
C LEU A 108 -10.07 -2.66 -19.51
N ASN A 109 -9.86 -3.16 -18.29
CA ASN A 109 -9.53 -4.57 -18.02
C ASN A 109 -8.36 -5.10 -18.86
N ILE A 110 -7.26 -4.36 -18.89
CA ILE A 110 -6.04 -4.69 -19.64
C ILE A 110 -4.92 -5.17 -18.71
N SER A 111 -3.78 -5.58 -19.29
CA SER A 111 -2.56 -5.94 -18.55
C SER A 111 -1.82 -4.70 -17.98
N PRO A 112 -0.96 -4.88 -16.96
CA PRO A 112 -0.08 -3.83 -16.45
C PRO A 112 0.76 -3.13 -17.55
N GLU A 113 1.29 -3.89 -18.49
CA GLU A 113 2.15 -3.42 -19.58
C GLU A 113 1.34 -2.57 -20.59
N GLU A 114 0.15 -3.03 -20.98
CA GLU A 114 -0.78 -2.26 -21.82
C GLU A 114 -1.25 -0.98 -21.12
N ALA A 115 -1.45 -1.02 -19.80
CA ALA A 115 -1.83 0.13 -19.00
C ALA A 115 -0.76 1.24 -19.01
N LEU A 116 0.52 0.88 -19.10
CA LEU A 116 1.65 1.80 -19.17
C LEU A 116 2.03 2.24 -20.59
N THR A 117 1.51 1.60 -21.63
CA THR A 117 1.89 1.87 -23.03
C THR A 117 1.85 3.36 -23.43
N PRO A 118 0.86 4.18 -23.00
CA PRO A 118 0.86 5.63 -23.31
C PRO A 118 2.06 6.40 -22.72
N PHE A 119 2.70 5.86 -21.69
CA PHE A 119 3.77 6.50 -20.94
C PHE A 119 5.17 6.02 -21.34
N VAL A 120 5.32 5.21 -22.40
CA VAL A 120 6.61 4.62 -22.81
C VAL A 120 7.73 5.67 -22.98
N SER A 121 7.40 6.88 -23.41
CA SER A 121 8.37 7.98 -23.59
C SER A 121 8.92 8.54 -22.27
N ILE A 122 8.22 8.36 -21.14
CA ILE A 122 8.62 8.91 -19.83
C ILE A 122 8.87 7.84 -18.78
N VAL A 123 8.44 6.59 -19.00
CA VAL A 123 8.47 5.50 -18.00
C VAL A 123 9.88 5.23 -17.47
N SER A 124 10.90 5.33 -18.32
CA SER A 124 12.31 5.11 -17.95
C SER A 124 12.91 6.26 -17.13
N THR A 125 12.23 7.42 -17.08
CA THR A 125 12.66 8.62 -16.34
C THR A 125 11.89 8.82 -15.04
N LEU A 126 10.88 7.99 -14.79
CA LEU A 126 10.10 8.05 -13.56
C LEU A 126 11.01 7.76 -12.37
N LYS A 127 10.90 8.59 -11.33
CA LYS A 127 11.56 8.32 -10.07
C LYS A 127 10.96 7.03 -9.48
N PRO A 128 11.78 6.00 -9.19
CA PRO A 128 11.26 4.78 -8.63
C PRO A 128 10.87 4.97 -7.16
N TYR A 129 9.98 4.10 -6.67
CA TYR A 129 9.57 4.08 -5.28
C TYR A 129 10.62 3.39 -4.42
N ARG A 130 10.83 3.91 -3.22
CA ARG A 130 11.81 3.43 -2.25
C ARG A 130 11.13 3.06 -0.96
N ASP A 131 11.86 2.34 -0.11
CA ASP A 131 11.38 1.99 1.22
C ASP A 131 11.36 3.19 2.18
N ALA A 132 10.69 2.98 3.31
CA ALA A 132 10.50 3.95 4.39
C ALA A 132 11.71 4.09 5.34
N SER A 133 12.83 3.40 5.09
CA SER A 133 14.00 3.51 5.97
C SER A 133 14.68 4.88 5.89
N SER A 134 15.41 5.19 6.96
CA SER A 134 16.30 6.35 7.03
C SER A 134 17.63 6.17 6.30
N PHE A 135 17.87 5.01 5.66
CA PHE A 135 19.11 4.67 4.98
C PHE A 135 18.98 4.90 3.46
N PRO A 136 20.08 4.89 2.69
CA PRO A 136 19.98 4.85 1.23
C PRO A 136 19.15 3.65 0.74
N SER A 137 18.32 3.86 -0.28
CA SER A 137 17.55 2.77 -0.88
C SER A 137 18.50 1.71 -1.45
N THR A 138 18.21 0.45 -1.14
CA THR A 138 18.94 -0.72 -1.69
C THR A 138 18.11 -1.50 -2.69
N TYR A 139 16.83 -1.17 -2.79
CA TYR A 139 15.88 -1.77 -3.70
C TYR A 139 14.77 -0.79 -4.02
N ASP A 140 14.52 -0.61 -5.31
CA ASP A 140 13.62 0.38 -5.84
C ASP A 140 12.53 -0.32 -6.64
N LEU A 141 11.27 0.11 -6.48
CA LEU A 141 10.16 -0.35 -7.29
C LEU A 141 9.86 0.58 -8.45
N SER A 142 9.62 -0.03 -9.60
CA SER A 142 9.04 0.66 -10.74
C SER A 142 7.52 0.74 -10.62
N VAL A 143 6.91 1.70 -11.34
CA VAL A 143 5.45 1.77 -11.50
C VAL A 143 4.88 0.47 -12.08
N LEU A 144 5.59 -0.18 -13.00
CA LEU A 144 5.18 -1.45 -13.59
C LEU A 144 5.07 -2.55 -12.53
N SER A 145 6.06 -2.67 -11.64
CA SER A 145 6.06 -3.64 -10.55
C SER A 145 4.85 -3.44 -9.63
N CYS A 146 4.49 -2.19 -9.32
CA CYS A 146 3.30 -1.89 -8.52
C CYS A 146 2.00 -2.29 -9.25
N LEU A 147 1.90 -2.06 -10.55
CA LEU A 147 0.72 -2.46 -11.34
C LEU A 147 0.59 -3.98 -11.43
N GLN A 148 1.71 -4.70 -11.61
CA GLN A 148 1.72 -6.17 -11.62
C GLN A 148 1.26 -6.73 -10.27
N GLY A 149 1.74 -6.17 -9.15
CA GLY A 149 1.28 -6.52 -7.82
C GLY A 149 -0.22 -6.30 -7.63
N LEU A 150 -0.74 -5.15 -8.05
CA LEU A 150 -2.18 -4.84 -7.98
C LEU A 150 -3.02 -5.78 -8.87
N LYS A 151 -2.61 -6.03 -10.11
CA LYS A 151 -3.31 -6.97 -11.01
C LYS A 151 -3.34 -8.38 -10.42
N ARG A 152 -2.25 -8.80 -9.77
CA ARG A 152 -2.19 -10.09 -9.08
C ARG A 152 -3.14 -10.14 -7.89
N ALA A 153 -3.14 -9.11 -7.05
CA ALA A 153 -4.09 -8.98 -5.93
C ALA A 153 -5.55 -9.08 -6.42
N MET A 154 -5.89 -8.41 -7.53
CA MET A 154 -7.21 -8.54 -8.16
C MET A 154 -7.50 -9.97 -8.62
N SER A 155 -6.53 -10.63 -9.28
CA SER A 155 -6.71 -12.02 -9.75
C SER A 155 -6.87 -13.04 -8.61
N LEU A 156 -6.36 -12.72 -7.43
CA LEU A 156 -6.49 -13.53 -6.21
C LEU A 156 -7.75 -13.18 -5.41
N GLY A 157 -8.55 -12.21 -5.86
CA GLY A 157 -9.73 -11.72 -5.15
C GLY A 157 -9.41 -10.90 -3.90
N TRP A 158 -8.16 -10.41 -3.76
CA TRP A 158 -7.75 -9.62 -2.59
C TRP A 158 -8.18 -8.16 -2.69
N TYR A 159 -8.44 -7.69 -3.91
CA TYR A 159 -9.00 -6.37 -4.18
C TYR A 159 -10.00 -6.48 -5.30
N ASN A 160 -11.20 -5.94 -5.09
CA ASN A 160 -12.19 -5.76 -6.13
C ASN A 160 -12.65 -4.28 -6.14
N PRO A 161 -12.46 -3.56 -7.25
CA PRO A 161 -12.79 -2.14 -7.33
C PRO A 161 -14.30 -1.86 -7.24
N TYR A 162 -15.16 -2.88 -7.36
CA TYR A 162 -16.62 -2.72 -7.38
C TYR A 162 -17.30 -2.93 -6.02
N ASP A 163 -16.63 -3.55 -5.05
CA ASP A 163 -17.17 -3.86 -3.72
C ASP A 163 -16.25 -3.40 -2.55
N PHE A 164 -15.14 -2.72 -2.86
CA PHE A 164 -14.22 -2.21 -1.87
C PHE A 164 -14.88 -1.17 -0.95
N ASP A 165 -14.90 -1.44 0.36
CA ASP A 165 -15.40 -0.51 1.37
C ASP A 165 -14.32 0.51 1.77
N ALA A 166 -14.35 1.67 1.12
CA ALA A 166 -13.43 2.76 1.41
C ALA A 166 -13.62 3.36 2.81
N ILE A 167 -14.85 3.33 3.35
CA ILE A 167 -15.17 3.93 4.65
C ILE A 167 -14.57 3.05 5.75
N GLU A 168 -14.84 1.74 5.69
CA GLU A 168 -14.26 0.79 6.64
C GLU A 168 -12.72 0.82 6.60
N TRP A 169 -12.14 0.89 5.39
CA TRP A 169 -10.69 1.01 5.22
C TRP A 169 -10.12 2.24 5.94
N GLU A 170 -10.73 3.41 5.78
CA GLU A 170 -10.30 4.64 6.45
C GLU A 170 -10.41 4.56 7.97
N GLU A 171 -11.51 4.00 8.47
CA GLU A 171 -11.70 3.81 9.90
C GLU A 171 -10.67 2.84 10.49
N ASN A 172 -10.27 1.83 9.73
CA ASN A 172 -9.24 0.86 10.11
C ASN A 172 -7.84 1.47 10.17
N GLU A 173 -7.49 2.42 9.29
CA GLU A 173 -6.20 3.13 9.27
C GLU A 173 -6.02 4.15 10.42
N ILE A 174 -7.06 4.42 11.21
CA ILE A 174 -6.93 5.30 12.38
C ILE A 174 -6.13 4.59 13.48
N VAL A 175 -5.08 5.24 13.98
CA VAL A 175 -4.21 4.69 15.03
C VAL A 175 -4.97 4.32 16.31
N ALA A 176 -5.92 5.16 16.71
CA ALA A 176 -6.78 4.90 17.87
C ALA A 176 -7.74 3.70 17.66
N ASN A 177 -7.91 3.24 16.42
CA ASN A 177 -8.72 2.10 16.02
C ASN A 177 -7.87 0.86 15.69
N GLY A 178 -6.55 0.94 15.82
CA GLY A 178 -5.63 -0.19 15.67
C GLY A 178 -4.64 -0.08 14.52
N ASP A 179 -4.76 0.91 13.63
CA ASP A 179 -3.92 1.06 12.42
C ASP A 179 -3.82 -0.26 11.65
N MET A 180 -4.96 -0.73 11.15
CA MET A 180 -5.16 -2.11 10.70
C MET A 180 -5.47 -2.16 9.22
N ASN A 181 -4.96 -3.17 8.53
CA ASN A 181 -5.24 -3.39 7.12
C ASN A 181 -5.15 -4.87 6.75
N TRP A 182 -6.05 -5.31 5.88
CA TRP A 182 -6.01 -6.68 5.37
C TRP A 182 -4.84 -6.86 4.38
N LEU A 183 -3.94 -7.80 4.68
CA LEU A 183 -2.96 -8.31 3.72
C LEU A 183 -3.59 -9.37 2.82
N ILE A 184 -4.48 -10.19 3.39
CA ILE A 184 -5.28 -11.17 2.67
C ILE A 184 -6.68 -11.08 3.27
N PRO A 185 -7.71 -10.64 2.52
CA PRO A 185 -9.06 -10.50 3.05
C PRO A 185 -9.54 -11.78 3.73
N ASN A 186 -10.13 -11.64 4.92
CA ASN A 186 -10.66 -12.73 5.74
C ASN A 186 -9.64 -13.80 6.14
N LYS A 187 -8.33 -13.50 6.08
CA LYS A 187 -7.29 -14.48 6.42
C LYS A 187 -6.11 -13.91 7.18
N LEU A 188 -5.56 -12.77 6.75
CA LEU A 188 -4.39 -12.16 7.36
C LEU A 188 -4.55 -10.65 7.45
N LEU A 189 -4.73 -10.14 8.66
CA LEU A 189 -4.78 -8.73 8.99
C LEU A 189 -3.41 -8.30 9.56
N ALA A 190 -2.85 -7.21 9.04
CA ALA A 190 -1.72 -6.51 9.67
C ALA A 190 -2.26 -5.39 10.55
N PHE A 191 -1.68 -5.18 11.74
CA PHE A 191 -2.03 -4.04 12.58
C PHE A 191 -0.86 -3.54 13.44
N ALA A 192 -1.01 -2.34 14.02
CA ALA A 192 -0.07 -1.81 15.00
C ALA A 192 -0.22 -2.48 16.37
N SER A 193 0.86 -2.50 17.16
CA SER A 193 0.78 -3.07 18.51
C SER A 193 -0.25 -2.31 19.34
N PRO A 194 -1.22 -3.01 19.96
CA PRO A 194 -2.03 -2.38 20.99
C PRO A 194 -1.17 -2.16 22.24
N HIS A 195 -1.71 -1.36 23.16
CA HIS A 195 -1.08 -1.03 24.44
C HIS A 195 -2.06 -1.25 25.60
N ASP A 196 -1.55 -1.50 26.81
CA ASP A 196 -2.41 -1.62 28.02
C ASP A 196 -3.21 -0.35 28.34
N LYS A 197 -2.78 0.80 27.83
CA LYS A 197 -3.44 2.11 28.03
C LYS A 197 -3.79 2.73 26.69
N ARG A 198 -4.99 3.32 26.63
CA ARG A 198 -5.51 4.04 25.46
C ARG A 198 -4.64 5.24 25.09
N GLU A 199 -4.19 5.99 26.10
CA GLU A 199 -3.31 7.14 25.93
C GLU A 199 -1.90 6.78 26.40
N ILE A 200 -0.96 6.79 25.45
CA ILE A 200 0.44 6.45 25.72
C ILE A 200 1.33 7.69 25.89
N GLN A 201 0.87 8.86 25.42
CA GLN A 201 1.40 10.19 25.67
C GLN A 201 0.25 11.21 25.55
N PRO A 202 0.36 12.41 26.13
CA PRO A 202 -0.68 13.45 26.04
C PRO A 202 -1.15 13.70 24.61
N GLY A 203 -2.42 13.43 24.32
CA GLY A 203 -3.05 13.59 23.00
C GLY A 203 -2.77 12.46 22.01
N TRP A 204 -2.07 11.40 22.40
CA TRP A 204 -1.70 10.28 21.55
C TRP A 204 -2.44 9.01 21.95
N PHE A 205 -3.49 8.72 21.19
CA PHE A 205 -4.38 7.60 21.42
C PHE A 205 -4.05 6.42 20.51
N VAL A 206 -3.96 5.23 21.11
CA VAL A 206 -3.76 3.94 20.46
C VAL A 206 -4.87 2.99 20.89
N ALA A 207 -5.06 1.92 20.12
CA ALA A 207 -5.98 0.86 20.53
C ALA A 207 -5.41 0.06 21.72
N THR A 208 -6.29 -0.31 22.64
CA THR A 208 -6.02 -1.35 23.64
C THR A 208 -6.53 -2.71 23.14
N PRO A 209 -6.07 -3.84 23.72
CA PRO A 209 -6.64 -5.14 23.35
C PRO A 209 -8.16 -5.18 23.50
N SER A 210 -8.71 -4.56 24.56
CA SER A 210 -10.15 -4.47 24.79
C SER A 210 -10.91 -3.73 23.70
N ASP A 211 -10.34 -2.66 23.14
CA ASP A 211 -10.95 -1.92 22.03
C ASP A 211 -11.04 -2.76 20.75
N LEU A 212 -10.13 -3.73 20.60
CA LEU A 212 -10.02 -4.58 19.40
C LEU A 212 -10.90 -5.82 19.46
N ILE A 213 -11.33 -6.29 20.64
CA ILE A 213 -12.07 -7.56 20.79
C ILE A 213 -13.31 -7.63 19.90
N THR A 214 -14.24 -6.67 20.04
CA THR A 214 -15.48 -6.67 19.25
C THR A 214 -15.17 -6.65 17.76
N LYS A 215 -14.26 -5.77 17.35
CA LYS A 215 -13.89 -5.60 15.95
C LYS A 215 -13.23 -6.86 15.38
N PHE A 216 -12.39 -7.53 16.15
CA PHE A 216 -11.77 -8.79 15.75
C PHE A 216 -12.82 -9.90 15.59
N HIS A 217 -13.81 -10.00 16.49
CA HIS A 217 -14.90 -10.94 16.32
C HIS A 217 -15.75 -10.63 15.08
N ASP A 218 -16.09 -9.36 14.84
CA ASP A 218 -16.84 -8.94 13.65
C ASP A 218 -16.09 -9.27 12.34
N MET A 219 -14.76 -9.16 12.38
CA MET A 219 -13.85 -9.53 11.29
C MET A 219 -13.54 -11.03 11.20
N GLY A 220 -14.10 -11.85 12.11
CA GLY A 220 -13.85 -13.30 12.18
C GLY A 220 -12.45 -13.69 12.66
N ILE A 221 -11.66 -12.73 13.15
CA ILE A 221 -10.31 -12.94 13.68
C ILE A 221 -10.40 -13.77 14.96
N ASN A 222 -9.64 -14.86 14.98
CA ASN A 222 -9.62 -15.80 16.09
C ASN A 222 -8.19 -16.13 16.58
N HIS A 223 -7.16 -15.53 15.97
CA HIS A 223 -5.77 -15.72 16.38
C HIS A 223 -4.95 -14.45 16.22
N VAL A 224 -4.37 -13.95 17.32
CA VAL A 224 -3.41 -12.84 17.34
C VAL A 224 -1.98 -13.38 17.42
N VAL A 225 -1.11 -12.91 16.53
CA VAL A 225 0.32 -13.27 16.52
C VAL A 225 1.16 -12.02 16.79
N ARG A 226 1.91 -12.04 17.90
CA ARG A 226 2.80 -10.95 18.33
C ARG A 226 4.24 -11.21 17.92
N LEU A 227 4.83 -10.30 17.16
CA LEU A 227 6.24 -10.34 16.74
C LEU A 227 7.15 -9.40 17.53
N SER A 228 6.56 -8.56 18.39
CA SER A 228 7.24 -7.51 19.16
C SER A 228 7.31 -7.85 20.64
N LYS A 229 8.00 -6.99 21.41
CA LYS A 229 8.02 -7.10 22.86
C LYS A 229 6.61 -6.90 23.42
N LYS A 230 6.37 -7.39 24.64
CA LYS A 230 5.09 -7.24 25.33
C LYS A 230 4.81 -5.77 25.65
N PHE A 231 3.78 -5.21 25.01
CA PHE A 231 3.20 -3.87 25.28
C PHE A 231 1.80 -3.93 25.90
N TYR A 232 1.25 -5.14 25.95
CA TYR A 232 -0.08 -5.43 26.48
C TYR A 232 -0.16 -6.86 27.03
N ASP A 233 -1.12 -7.15 27.91
CA ASP A 233 -1.38 -8.51 28.39
C ASP A 233 -2.21 -9.34 27.40
N GLU A 234 -1.63 -10.42 26.85
CA GLU A 234 -2.29 -11.34 25.91
C GLU A 234 -3.52 -12.04 26.50
N LYS A 235 -3.62 -12.12 27.83
CA LYS A 235 -4.77 -12.71 28.52
C LYS A 235 -6.09 -12.02 28.15
N VAL A 236 -6.06 -10.73 27.78
CA VAL A 236 -7.25 -10.03 27.32
C VAL A 236 -7.82 -10.67 26.05
N PHE A 237 -6.97 -11.08 25.10
CA PHE A 237 -7.42 -11.82 23.92
C PHE A 237 -7.84 -13.25 24.26
N ILE A 238 -7.02 -13.97 25.03
CA ILE A 238 -7.28 -15.38 25.39
C ILE A 238 -8.60 -15.54 26.13
N ASN A 239 -8.88 -14.65 27.11
CA ASN A 239 -10.13 -14.67 27.88
C ASN A 239 -11.36 -14.33 27.04
N ASN A 240 -11.18 -13.73 25.86
CA ASN A 240 -12.24 -13.43 24.89
C ASN A 240 -12.21 -14.41 23.70
N SER A 241 -11.73 -15.64 23.91
CA SER A 241 -11.73 -16.71 22.88
C SER A 241 -10.94 -16.36 21.61
N ILE A 242 -9.90 -15.53 21.72
CA ILE A 242 -8.96 -15.23 20.65
C ILE A 242 -7.62 -15.87 21.01
N ASN A 243 -7.16 -16.83 20.21
CA ASN A 243 -5.86 -17.47 20.38
C ASN A 243 -4.73 -16.44 20.34
N HIS A 244 -3.65 -16.69 21.05
CA HIS A 244 -2.50 -15.79 21.06
C HIS A 244 -1.18 -16.56 20.94
N SER A 245 -0.33 -16.16 20.00
CA SER A 245 0.99 -16.73 19.79
C SER A 245 2.08 -15.66 19.86
N GLU A 246 3.13 -15.95 20.63
CA GLU A 246 4.34 -15.12 20.74
C GLU A 246 5.43 -15.64 19.80
N LEU A 247 5.72 -14.87 18.77
CA LEU A 247 6.72 -15.15 17.73
C LEU A 247 7.74 -14.00 17.66
N PHE A 248 8.29 -13.62 18.82
CA PHE A 248 9.20 -12.48 18.94
C PHE A 248 10.51 -12.66 18.18
N PHE A 249 10.89 -11.66 17.39
CA PHE A 249 12.25 -11.48 16.90
C PHE A 249 12.65 -9.99 16.87
N PRO A 250 13.96 -9.67 16.90
CA PRO A 250 14.44 -8.29 16.98
C PRO A 250 13.92 -7.39 15.84
N ASP A 251 13.75 -6.11 16.13
CA ASP A 251 13.29 -5.14 15.14
C ASP A 251 14.35 -4.92 14.06
N GLY A 252 13.95 -4.78 12.79
CA GLY A 252 14.86 -4.66 11.64
C GLY A 252 15.52 -5.96 11.17
N THR A 253 15.34 -7.09 11.88
CA THR A 253 15.95 -8.35 11.44
C THR A 253 15.00 -9.20 10.61
N ILE A 254 15.52 -10.29 10.05
CA ILE A 254 14.72 -11.34 9.40
C ILE A 254 14.31 -12.40 10.43
N PRO A 255 13.14 -13.04 10.28
CA PRO A 255 12.69 -14.06 11.21
C PRO A 255 13.63 -15.28 11.17
N PRO A 256 14.04 -15.80 12.34
CA PRO A 256 14.63 -17.13 12.47
C PRO A 256 13.76 -18.21 11.82
N LEU A 257 14.39 -19.28 11.32
CA LEU A 257 13.70 -20.33 10.58
C LEU A 257 12.61 -21.04 11.42
N ASP A 258 12.83 -21.22 12.71
CA ASP A 258 11.84 -21.83 13.62
C ASP A 258 10.61 -20.93 13.82
N ILE A 259 10.81 -19.61 13.89
CA ILE A 259 9.72 -18.63 13.95
C ILE A 259 8.92 -18.65 12.64
N LEU A 260 9.62 -18.65 11.50
CA LEU A 260 8.97 -18.73 10.20
C LEU A 260 8.11 -20.01 10.09
N LYS A 261 8.66 -21.18 10.45
CA LYS A 261 7.93 -22.46 10.42
C LYS A 261 6.69 -22.45 11.32
N LYS A 262 6.78 -21.86 12.52
CA LYS A 262 5.63 -21.72 13.42
C LYS A 262 4.56 -20.81 12.82
N PHE A 263 4.96 -19.68 12.24
CA PHE A 263 4.03 -18.78 11.56
C PHE A 263 3.33 -19.46 10.39
N LEU A 264 4.07 -20.14 9.51
CA LEU A 264 3.52 -20.88 8.37
C LEU A 264 2.46 -21.90 8.84
N LYS A 265 2.76 -22.68 9.88
CA LYS A 265 1.80 -23.62 10.46
C LYS A 265 0.51 -22.95 10.96
N ILE A 266 0.61 -21.75 11.55
CA ILE A 266 -0.56 -21.00 12.02
C ILE A 266 -1.39 -20.48 10.85
N ILE A 267 -0.75 -19.81 9.89
CA ILE A 267 -1.47 -19.16 8.78
C ILE A 267 -2.03 -20.18 7.77
N GLU A 268 -1.39 -21.33 7.59
CA GLU A 268 -1.93 -22.45 6.79
C GLU A 268 -3.08 -23.19 7.49
N GLY A 269 -3.27 -22.97 8.79
CA GLY A 269 -4.37 -23.52 9.57
C GLY A 269 -5.73 -22.87 9.26
N PRO A 270 -6.79 -23.24 10.00
CA PRO A 270 -8.14 -22.69 9.81
C PRO A 270 -8.29 -21.25 10.33
N ASP A 271 -7.31 -20.75 11.07
CA ASP A 271 -7.42 -19.47 11.79
C ASP A 271 -7.44 -18.25 10.85
N VAL A 272 -8.17 -17.23 11.26
CA VAL A 272 -8.10 -15.88 10.69
C VAL A 272 -7.18 -15.06 11.59
N VAL A 273 -6.04 -14.66 11.04
CA VAL A 273 -4.87 -14.23 11.82
C VAL A 273 -4.74 -12.71 11.80
N ALA A 274 -4.63 -12.10 12.97
CA ALA A 274 -4.15 -10.74 13.15
C ALA A 274 -2.68 -10.73 13.56
N LEU A 275 -1.81 -10.26 12.67
CA LEU A 275 -0.36 -10.26 12.83
C LEU A 275 0.13 -8.84 13.11
N HIS A 276 0.89 -8.65 14.20
CA HIS A 276 1.48 -7.34 14.50
C HIS A 276 2.93 -7.42 14.98
N CYS A 277 3.65 -6.33 14.77
CA CYS A 277 4.93 -6.06 15.41
C CYS A 277 4.83 -4.82 16.31
N LYS A 278 5.71 -3.83 16.19
CA LYS A 278 5.55 -2.53 16.88
C LYS A 278 4.63 -1.62 16.08
N ALA A 279 5.12 -1.15 14.93
CA ALA A 279 4.30 -0.45 13.96
C ALA A 279 3.38 -1.43 13.24
N GLY A 280 3.85 -2.67 13.02
CA GLY A 280 3.22 -3.72 12.21
C GLY A 280 3.73 -3.77 10.76
N LEU A 281 4.81 -3.04 10.46
CA LEU A 281 5.36 -2.88 9.11
C LEU A 281 6.40 -3.97 8.84
N GLY A 282 7.68 -3.69 9.09
CA GLY A 282 8.80 -4.54 8.64
C GLY A 282 8.65 -6.02 9.00
N ARG A 283 8.59 -6.36 10.30
CA ARG A 283 8.53 -7.76 10.74
C ARG A 283 7.29 -8.52 10.24
N THR A 284 6.14 -7.85 10.25
CA THR A 284 4.86 -8.39 9.78
C THR A 284 4.93 -8.69 8.28
N TYR A 285 5.40 -7.72 7.48
CA TYR A 285 5.54 -7.88 6.03
C TYR A 285 6.56 -8.93 5.64
N VAL A 286 7.67 -9.06 6.38
CA VAL A 286 8.66 -10.11 6.10
C VAL A 286 8.05 -11.50 6.23
N LEU A 287 7.26 -11.76 7.28
CA LEU A 287 6.57 -13.06 7.44
C LEU A 287 5.52 -13.29 6.35
N PHE A 288 4.72 -12.28 6.02
CA PHE A 288 3.77 -12.35 4.90
C PHE A 288 4.48 -12.63 3.57
N TYR A 289 5.60 -11.96 3.30
CA TYR A 289 6.39 -12.16 2.08
C TYR A 289 6.89 -13.60 1.98
N TYR A 290 7.42 -14.18 3.07
CA TYR A 290 7.84 -15.58 3.06
C TYR A 290 6.66 -16.53 2.81
N PHE A 291 5.51 -16.33 3.46
CA PHE A 291 4.30 -17.11 3.18
C PHE A 291 3.90 -17.01 1.70
N HIS A 292 3.83 -15.79 1.18
CA HIS A 292 3.50 -15.55 -0.22
C HIS A 292 4.46 -16.27 -1.17
N PHE A 293 5.77 -16.12 -0.95
CA PHE A 293 6.80 -16.73 -1.77
C PHE A 293 6.70 -18.27 -1.76
N TYR A 294 6.48 -18.87 -0.59
CA TYR A 294 6.36 -20.33 -0.43
C TYR A 294 5.16 -20.91 -1.18
N HIS A 295 4.00 -20.25 -1.17
CA HIS A 295 2.78 -20.82 -1.77
C HIS A 295 2.48 -20.35 -3.19
N LEU A 296 2.90 -19.14 -3.55
CA LEU A 296 2.51 -18.51 -4.82
C LEU A 296 3.69 -18.40 -5.80
N CYS A 297 4.89 -18.85 -5.41
CA CYS A 297 6.10 -18.93 -6.24
C CYS A 297 6.39 -17.63 -7.01
N PHE A 298 6.09 -16.48 -6.40
CA PHE A 298 6.20 -15.19 -7.04
C PHE A 298 6.90 -14.18 -6.13
N ILE A 299 7.69 -13.31 -6.75
CA ILE A 299 8.53 -12.32 -6.05
C ILE A 299 7.80 -10.98 -5.91
N ASP A 300 6.82 -10.69 -6.79
CA ASP A 300 6.23 -9.35 -6.92
C ASP A 300 4.73 -9.35 -6.58
N VAL A 301 4.39 -9.62 -5.31
CA VAL A 301 3.05 -9.28 -4.80
C VAL A 301 3.15 -8.17 -3.79
N PHE A 302 2.38 -7.13 -4.09
CA PHE A 302 2.39 -5.90 -3.33
C PHE A 302 0.97 -5.42 -3.14
N ILE A 303 0.58 -5.31 -1.86
CA ILE A 303 -0.57 -4.53 -1.43
C ILE A 303 0.05 -3.34 -0.70
N TYR A 304 -0.06 -2.15 -1.29
CA TYR A 304 0.34 -0.93 -0.60
C TYR A 304 -0.76 -0.56 0.39
N ILE A 305 -0.42 -0.68 1.67
CA ILE A 305 -1.23 -0.25 2.81
C ILE A 305 -0.69 1.10 3.28
N ASN A 306 -1.58 2.10 3.37
CA ASN A 306 -1.22 3.35 4.04
C ASN A 306 -1.16 3.06 5.52
N TRP A 307 -0.10 3.46 6.19
CA TRP A 307 -0.12 3.55 7.64
C TRP A 307 0.37 4.90 8.09
N LYS A 308 -0.27 5.42 9.13
CA LYS A 308 0.11 6.70 9.74
C LYS A 308 1.14 6.41 10.83
N TYR A 309 2.42 6.58 10.51
CA TYR A 309 3.45 6.59 11.57
C TYR A 309 3.29 7.82 12.45
N ILE A 310 3.28 7.58 13.75
CA ILE A 310 3.51 8.63 14.73
C ILE A 310 4.94 8.45 15.25
N ASN A 311 5.81 9.37 14.86
CA ASN A 311 7.23 9.31 15.13
C ASN A 311 7.51 9.56 16.62
N TYR A 312 7.72 8.49 17.37
CA TYR A 312 7.72 8.50 18.84
C TYR A 312 9.03 8.95 19.51
N ASN A 313 10.01 9.50 18.79
CA ASN A 313 11.19 10.20 19.31
C ASN A 313 12.14 10.58 18.16
N LYS A 314 12.62 11.84 18.12
CA LYS A 314 13.70 12.32 17.21
C LYS A 314 15.08 11.66 17.46
N THR A 315 15.15 10.58 18.25
CA THR A 315 16.40 10.02 18.78
C THR A 315 16.47 8.49 18.83
N GLN A 316 15.54 7.75 18.20
CA GLN A 316 15.79 6.32 17.96
C GLN A 316 16.54 6.13 16.64
N ARG A 317 17.87 6.03 16.75
CA ARG A 317 18.71 5.41 15.73
C ARG A 317 18.16 3.99 15.49
N LEU A 318 17.60 3.77 14.29
CA LEU A 318 17.32 2.44 13.77
C LEU A 318 18.68 1.79 13.51
N ASN A 319 19.26 1.19 14.54
CA ASN A 319 20.57 0.54 14.48
C ASN A 319 20.41 -0.85 13.83
N GLU A 320 21.27 -1.06 12.83
CA GLU A 320 21.78 -2.33 12.30
C GLU A 320 20.74 -3.34 11.77
N ASN A 321 20.63 -3.29 10.44
CA ASN A 321 19.94 -4.18 9.52
C ASN A 321 18.45 -3.89 9.29
N LYS A 322 18.14 -3.67 8.01
CA LYS A 322 16.99 -4.22 7.25
C LYS A 322 15.58 -3.93 7.77
N ILE A 323 15.24 -2.64 7.84
CA ILE A 323 13.83 -2.22 7.75
C ILE A 323 13.41 -2.34 6.29
N PHE A 324 12.35 -3.08 6.08
CA PHE A 324 12.10 -3.79 4.86
C PHE A 324 10.58 -3.74 4.65
N VAL A 325 10.14 -2.67 4.00
CA VAL A 325 8.84 -2.61 3.32
C VAL A 325 9.24 -2.27 1.90
N LEU A 326 9.15 -3.27 1.02
CA LEU A 326 9.91 -3.49 -0.23
C LEU A 326 11.11 -4.40 -0.04
N ILE A 327 10.93 -5.70 -0.31
CA ILE A 327 12.05 -6.65 -0.38
C ILE A 327 11.78 -7.71 -1.43
N LYS A 328 12.66 -7.74 -2.43
CA LYS A 328 13.17 -8.99 -2.97
C LYS A 328 14.41 -9.36 -2.15
N THR A 329 14.40 -10.50 -1.46
CA THR A 329 15.65 -11.08 -0.96
C THR A 329 16.39 -11.71 -2.13
N ASN A 330 17.63 -11.30 -2.39
CA ASN A 330 18.54 -12.03 -3.28
C ASN A 330 18.83 -13.39 -2.63
N ILE A 331 17.99 -14.39 -2.92
CA ILE A 331 18.28 -15.80 -2.66
C ILE A 331 18.72 -16.37 -4.00
N GLN A 332 19.97 -16.84 -4.06
CA GLN A 332 20.49 -17.60 -5.19
C GLN A 332 19.50 -18.72 -5.54
N ARG A 333 19.16 -18.84 -6.82
CA ARG A 333 18.31 -19.91 -7.36
C ARG A 333 18.82 -21.27 -6.87
N TYR A 334 18.13 -21.87 -5.91
CA TYR A 334 18.14 -23.32 -5.79
C TYR A 334 16.95 -23.81 -6.60
N SER A 335 17.25 -24.52 -7.67
CA SER A 335 16.31 -25.14 -8.59
C SER A 335 15.21 -25.88 -7.84
N CYS A 336 13.96 -25.55 -8.16
CA CYS A 336 12.80 -26.32 -7.74
C CYS A 336 12.78 -27.61 -8.58
N SER A 337 13.41 -28.67 -8.06
CA SER A 337 13.18 -30.04 -8.50
C SER A 337 12.71 -30.82 -7.29
N MET A 338 11.38 -30.81 -7.05
CA MET A 338 10.76 -31.82 -6.21
C MET A 338 10.46 -33.01 -7.11
N SER A 339 11.37 -33.99 -7.11
CA SER A 339 11.02 -35.37 -7.41
C SER A 339 10.21 -35.90 -6.23
N HIS A 340 8.98 -36.32 -6.49
CA HIS A 340 8.24 -37.18 -5.58
C HIS A 340 8.94 -38.53 -5.51
N ASP A 341 9.39 -38.89 -4.32
CA ASP A 341 9.43 -40.27 -3.80
C ASP A 341 9.29 -40.20 -2.27
#